data_AF-A0A7C4DKN4-F1
#
_entry.id   AF-A0A7C4DKN4-F1
#
_cell.length_a   1.000
_cell.length_b   1.000
_cell.length_c   1.000
_cell.angle_alpha   90.00
_cell.angle_beta   90.00
_cell.angle_gamma   90.00
#
_symmetry.space_group_name_H-M   'P 1'
#
loop_
_entity.id
_entity.type
_entity.pdbx_description
1 polymer ?
#
loop_
_entity_poly.entity_id
_entity_poly.type
_entity_poly.pdbx_seq_one_letter_code
_entity_poly.pdbx_strand_id
1 'polypeptide(L)'
;MPARKKLVLTVWDGFSYVALWQGAGFFVLLLLVWFNELVDVPALFMGRPPAKPDLVRGCLASAGVLTATIVTIGHTYLQQRNIVSGMLTICCYCHKIRINQEVWQRIEEYIGKHSMALFSHGVCPECFEKAAKEDVPGGSGKGVPQS
;
A
#
# COMPACT_ATOMS: atom_id res chain seq x y z
N MET A 1 -17.59 19.34 6.98
CA MET A 1 -16.64 18.66 6.08
C MET A 1 -15.17 19.16 6.12
N PRO A 2 -14.55 19.54 7.27
CA PRO A 2 -13.14 19.98 7.29
C PRO A 2 -12.09 18.87 7.50
N ALA A 3 -12.46 17.73 8.12
CA ALA A 3 -11.50 16.70 8.52
C ALA A 3 -10.86 15.91 7.35
N ARG A 4 -11.60 15.73 6.25
CA ARG A 4 -11.16 14.95 5.08
C ARG A 4 -9.99 15.61 4.34
N LYS A 5 -9.96 16.95 4.28
CA LYS A 5 -8.88 17.67 3.60
C LYS A 5 -7.57 17.55 4.36
N LYS A 6 -7.60 17.63 5.69
CA LYS A 6 -6.39 17.49 6.54
C LYS A 6 -5.74 16.12 6.39
N LEU A 7 -6.52 15.04 6.39
CA LEU A 7 -5.98 13.68 6.28
C LEU A 7 -5.32 13.41 4.91
N VAL A 8 -5.93 13.90 3.83
CA VAL A 8 -5.37 13.75 2.47
C VAL A 8 -4.09 14.56 2.30
N LEU A 9 -4.04 15.78 2.84
CA LEU A 9 -2.84 16.63 2.83
C LEU A 9 -1.68 15.98 3.61
N THR A 10 -1.92 15.50 4.84
CA THR A 10 -0.87 14.86 5.65
C THR A 10 -0.32 13.58 5.02
N VAL A 11 -1.16 12.84 4.29
CA VAL A 11 -0.75 11.64 3.55
C VAL A 11 0.10 12.04 2.33
N TRP A 12 -0.28 13.10 1.62
CA TRP A 12 0.53 13.68 0.54
C TRP A 12 1.87 14.24 1.02
N ASP A 13 1.91 14.88 2.19
CA ASP A 13 3.15 15.39 2.80
C ASP A 13 4.15 14.24 3.05
N GLY A 14 3.66 13.10 3.53
CA GLY A 14 4.48 11.89 3.72
C GLY A 14 4.99 11.29 2.39
N PHE A 15 4.14 11.24 1.36
CA PHE A 15 4.54 10.75 0.04
C PHE A 15 5.57 11.66 -0.62
N SER A 16 5.35 12.97 -0.57
CA SER A 16 6.31 13.96 -1.05
C SER A 16 7.63 13.86 -0.30
N TYR A 17 7.60 13.65 1.01
CA TYR A 17 8.81 13.47 1.81
C TYR A 17 9.63 12.25 1.38
N VAL A 18 9.01 11.07 1.20
CA VAL A 18 9.71 9.86 0.75
C VAL A 18 10.29 10.04 -0.66
N ALA A 19 9.51 10.59 -1.59
CA ALA A 19 9.95 10.84 -2.95
C ALA A 19 11.12 11.83 -3.01
N LEU A 20 11.11 12.86 -2.17
CA LEU A 20 12.19 13.84 -2.07
C LEU A 20 13.49 13.20 -1.60
N TRP A 21 13.46 12.40 -0.53
CA TRP A 21 14.68 11.75 -0.03
C TRP A 21 15.22 10.68 -0.97
N GLN A 22 14.34 9.91 -1.62
CA GLN A 22 14.74 8.95 -2.65
C GLN A 22 15.41 9.69 -3.83
N GLY A 23 14.77 10.74 -4.36
CA GLY A 23 15.32 11.54 -5.44
C GLY A 23 16.65 12.22 -5.09
N ALA A 24 16.75 12.77 -3.88
CA ALA A 24 17.98 13.38 -3.39
C ALA A 24 19.13 12.38 -3.28
N GLY A 25 18.87 11.17 -2.79
CA GLY A 25 19.89 10.11 -2.71
C GLY A 25 20.44 9.72 -4.08
N PHE A 26 19.57 9.50 -5.07
CA PHE A 26 19.99 9.19 -6.43
C PHE A 26 20.72 10.35 -7.12
N PHE A 27 20.31 11.59 -6.84
CA PHE A 27 21.00 12.78 -7.35
C PHE A 27 22.41 12.90 -6.76
N VAL A 28 22.57 12.68 -5.46
CA VAL A 28 23.89 12.64 -4.80
C VAL A 28 24.75 11.53 -5.38
N LEU A 29 24.20 10.33 -5.62
CA LEU A 29 24.93 9.24 -6.27
C LEU A 29 25.39 9.60 -7.69
N LEU A 30 24.55 10.25 -8.50
CA LEU A 30 24.94 10.74 -9.82
C LEU A 30 26.07 11.77 -9.73
N LEU A 31 25.98 12.73 -8.81
CA LEU A 31 27.04 13.71 -8.59
C LEU A 31 28.35 13.04 -8.16
N LEU A 32 28.29 12.05 -7.28
CA LEU A 32 29.47 11.29 -6.84
C LEU A 32 30.11 10.51 -8.00
N VAL A 33 29.30 9.90 -8.89
CA VAL A 33 29.81 9.21 -10.08
C VAL A 33 30.58 10.19 -10.98
N TRP A 34 29.99 11.34 -11.31
CA TRP A 34 30.64 12.33 -12.16
C TRP A 34 31.83 13.01 -11.50
N PHE A 35 31.76 13.27 -10.19
CA PHE A 35 32.89 13.80 -9.42
C PHE A 35 34.06 12.82 -9.41
N ASN A 36 33.81 11.52 -9.20
CA ASN A 36 34.85 10.50 -9.23
C ASN A 36 35.49 10.35 -10.62
N GLU A 37 34.71 10.52 -11.69
CA GLU A 37 35.22 10.48 -13.06
C GLU A 37 36.02 11.74 -13.44
N LEU A 38 35.59 12.92 -12.99
CA LEU A 38 36.26 14.20 -13.30
C LEU A 38 37.55 14.39 -12.50
N VAL A 39 37.55 13.99 -11.23
CA VAL A 39 38.68 14.21 -10.31
C VAL A 39 39.66 13.03 -10.33
N ASP A 40 39.24 11.87 -10.84
CA ASP A 40 39.99 10.61 -10.79
C ASP A 40 40.53 10.38 -9.36
N VAL A 41 39.62 10.39 -8.39
CA VAL A 41 39.92 10.23 -6.95
C VAL A 41 40.84 9.03 -6.67
N PRO A 42 40.72 7.87 -7.35
CA PRO A 42 41.65 6.76 -7.20
C PRO A 42 43.08 7.11 -7.62
N ALA A 43 43.27 7.88 -8.70
CA ALA A 43 44.60 8.33 -9.12
C ALA A 43 45.22 9.29 -8.12
N LEU A 44 44.41 10.21 -7.56
CA LEU A 44 44.84 11.13 -6.50
C LEU A 44 45.25 10.37 -5.22
N PHE A 45 44.46 9.37 -4.83
CA PHE A 45 44.69 8.61 -3.60
C PHE A 45 45.83 7.58 -3.72
N MET A 46 45.98 6.94 -4.89
CA MET A 46 46.99 5.89 -5.12
C MET A 46 48.28 6.40 -5.79
N GLY A 47 48.39 7.71 -6.06
CA GLY A 47 49.57 8.30 -6.70
C GLY A 47 49.82 7.81 -8.13
N ARG A 48 48.77 7.40 -8.84
CA ARG A 48 48.86 6.96 -10.25
C ARG A 48 48.77 8.19 -11.17
N PRO A 49 49.41 8.20 -12.37
CA PRO A 49 49.16 9.26 -13.34
C PRO A 49 47.65 9.40 -13.64
N PRO A 50 47.13 10.64 -13.72
CA PRO A 50 45.70 10.87 -13.95
C PRO A 50 45.31 10.29 -15.30
N ALA A 51 44.26 9.47 -15.32
CA ALA A 51 43.67 9.01 -16.56
C ALA A 51 42.84 10.15 -17.17
N LYS A 52 42.67 10.10 -18.50
CA LYS A 52 41.71 10.97 -19.17
C LYS A 52 40.28 10.55 -18.77
N PRO A 53 39.33 11.50 -18.69
CA PRO A 53 37.95 11.17 -18.33
C PRO A 53 37.34 10.22 -19.37
N ASP A 54 36.88 9.05 -18.92
CA ASP A 54 36.28 8.01 -19.76
C ASP A 54 34.76 8.18 -19.76
N LEU A 55 34.27 8.98 -20.70
CA LEU A 55 32.86 9.34 -20.81
C LEU A 55 31.92 8.12 -20.88
N VAL A 56 32.36 7.03 -21.51
CA VAL A 56 31.58 5.78 -21.62
C VAL A 56 31.32 5.15 -20.25
N ARG A 57 32.32 5.17 -19.36
CA ARG A 57 32.21 4.62 -18.00
C ARG A 57 31.23 5.44 -17.16
N GLY A 58 31.35 6.77 -17.21
CA GLY A 58 30.43 7.69 -16.53
C GLY A 58 28.98 7.56 -17.03
N CYS A 59 28.78 7.44 -18.34
CA CYS A 59 27.46 7.22 -18.94
C CYS A 59 26.86 5.88 -18.53
N LEU A 60 27.64 4.79 -18.55
CA LEU A 60 27.17 3.46 -18.16
C LEU A 60 26.79 3.40 -16.67
N ALA A 61 27.62 3.99 -15.80
CA ALA A 61 27.33 4.10 -14.37
C ALA A 61 26.06 4.94 -14.12
N SER A 62 25.91 6.06 -14.81
CA SER A 62 24.71 6.90 -14.72
C SER A 62 23.46 6.16 -15.18
N ALA A 63 23.54 5.39 -16.28
CA ALA A 63 22.43 4.57 -16.75
C ALA A 63 22.01 3.54 -15.69
N GLY A 64 22.96 2.91 -14.99
CA GLY A 64 22.67 2.00 -13.87
C GLY A 64 22.00 2.70 -12.68
N VAL A 65 22.42 3.92 -12.34
CA VAL A 65 21.76 4.70 -11.27
C VAL A 65 20.34 5.07 -11.66
N LEU A 66 20.11 5.46 -12.91
CA LEU A 66 18.78 5.81 -13.42
C LEU A 66 17.84 4.60 -13.46
N THR A 67 18.32 3.43 -13.87
CA THR A 67 17.49 2.20 -13.86
C THR A 67 17.10 1.83 -12.44
N ALA A 68 18.05 1.86 -11.50
CA ALA A 68 17.77 1.64 -10.08
C ALA A 68 16.76 2.67 -9.53
N THR A 69 16.87 3.93 -9.95
CA THR A 69 15.93 5.00 -9.56
C THR A 69 14.50 4.68 -10.01
N ILE A 70 14.33 4.34 -11.30
CA ILE A 70 13.02 4.03 -11.88
C ILE A 70 12.40 2.81 -11.18
N VAL A 71 13.19 1.75 -10.97
CA VAL A 71 12.73 0.53 -10.29
C VAL A 71 12.34 0.81 -8.84
N THR A 72 13.17 1.54 -8.10
CA THR A 72 12.93 1.84 -6.67
C THR A 72 11.68 2.70 -6.48
N ILE A 73 11.53 3.75 -7.29
CA ILE A 73 10.36 4.64 -7.26
C ILE A 73 9.10 3.85 -7.67
N GLY A 74 9.18 3.05 -8.73
CA GLY A 74 8.06 2.22 -9.20
C GLY A 74 7.58 1.23 -8.14
N HIS A 75 8.50 0.55 -7.47
CA HIS A 75 8.17 -0.38 -6.39
C HIS A 75 7.50 0.33 -5.19
N THR A 76 8.05 1.47 -4.78
CA THR A 76 7.50 2.30 -3.68
C THR A 76 6.08 2.76 -4.01
N TYR A 77 5.85 3.22 -5.24
CA TYR A 77 4.53 3.66 -5.72
C TYR A 77 3.49 2.53 -5.70
N LEU A 78 3.86 1.34 -6.16
CA LEU A 78 2.95 0.18 -6.21
C LEU A 78 2.54 -0.32 -4.82
N GLN A 79 3.49 -0.38 -3.87
CA GLN A 79 3.18 -0.78 -2.49
C GLN A 79 2.20 0.21 -1.83
N GLN A 80 2.40 1.50 -2.07
CA GLN A 80 1.61 2.55 -1.43
C GLN A 80 0.18 2.64 -1.95
N ARG A 81 -0.07 2.32 -3.22
CA ARG A 81 -1.42 2.28 -3.80
C ARG A 81 -2.37 1.37 -2.99
N ASN A 82 -1.87 0.24 -2.52
CA ASN A 82 -2.68 -0.73 -1.78
C ASN A 82 -3.10 -0.22 -0.39
N ILE A 83 -2.32 0.71 0.19
CA ILE A 83 -2.58 1.26 1.54
C ILE A 83 -3.68 2.33 1.49
N VAL A 84 -3.73 3.14 0.43
CA VAL A 84 -4.70 4.26 0.30
C VAL A 84 -6.11 3.78 -0.08
N SER A 85 -6.24 2.58 -0.66
CA SER A 85 -7.55 1.98 -0.96
C SER A 85 -8.35 1.54 0.28
N GLY A 86 -7.78 1.61 1.49
CA GLY A 86 -8.26 0.86 2.66
C GLY A 86 -9.31 1.51 3.57
N MET A 87 -9.87 2.70 3.27
CA MET A 87 -10.82 3.34 4.18
C MET A 87 -12.27 3.13 3.76
N LEU A 88 -12.84 1.99 4.13
CA LEU A 88 -14.25 1.67 3.95
C LEU A 88 -15.09 2.42 4.98
N THR A 89 -16.00 3.29 4.52
CA THR A 89 -16.97 3.91 5.42
C THR A 89 -18.11 2.92 5.65
N ILE A 90 -18.34 2.53 6.92
CA ILE A 90 -19.42 1.63 7.33
C ILE A 90 -20.51 2.43 8.05
N CYS A 91 -21.78 2.12 7.79
CA CYS A 91 -22.91 2.72 8.51
C CYS A 91 -22.95 2.15 9.94
N CYS A 92 -22.97 3.01 10.96
CA CYS A 92 -23.03 2.58 12.37
C CYS A 92 -24.34 1.88 12.77
N TYR A 93 -25.42 2.04 12.00
CA TYR A 93 -26.72 1.44 12.32
C TYR A 93 -26.93 0.09 11.64
N CYS A 94 -26.57 -0.02 10.35
CA CYS A 94 -26.90 -1.19 9.53
C CYS A 94 -25.67 -1.92 8.97
N HIS A 95 -24.47 -1.45 9.31
CA HIS A 95 -23.17 -2.03 8.92
C HIS A 95 -22.94 -2.19 7.40
N LYS A 96 -23.72 -1.49 6.57
CA LYS A 96 -23.49 -1.40 5.13
C LYS A 96 -22.25 -0.56 4.82
N ILE A 97 -21.52 -0.93 3.77
CA ILE A 97 -20.39 -0.18 3.22
C ILE A 97 -20.92 0.86 2.23
N ARG A 98 -20.43 2.10 2.37
CA ARG A 98 -20.70 3.17 1.41
C ARG A 98 -19.76 3.05 0.22
N ILE A 99 -20.31 2.75 -0.96
CA ILE A 99 -19.54 2.71 -2.22
C ILE A 99 -19.44 4.13 -2.78
N ASN A 100 -20.59 4.77 -2.98
CA ASN A 100 -20.73 6.14 -3.47
C ASN A 100 -21.64 6.95 -2.52
N GLN A 101 -21.81 8.26 -2.73
CA GLN A 101 -22.59 9.09 -1.79
C GLN A 101 -24.03 8.61 -1.56
N GLU A 102 -24.65 7.99 -2.57
CA GLU A 102 -26.05 7.56 -2.54
C GLU A 102 -26.21 6.03 -2.46
N VAL A 103 -25.12 5.27 -2.61
CA VAL A 103 -25.16 3.81 -2.75
C VAL A 103 -24.48 3.12 -1.57
N TRP A 104 -25.27 2.28 -0.88
CA TRP A 104 -24.85 1.45 0.23
C TRP A 104 -25.03 -0.02 -0.10
N GLN A 105 -24.00 -0.82 0.15
CA GLN A 105 -24.00 -2.27 -0.12
C GLN A 105 -23.69 -3.05 1.17
N ARG A 106 -24.19 -4.28 1.25
CA ARG A 106 -23.84 -5.21 2.34
C ARG A 106 -22.34 -5.53 2.32
N ILE A 107 -21.79 -5.80 3.51
CA ILE A 107 -20.36 -6.07 3.69
C ILE A 107 -19.92 -7.30 2.89
N GLU A 108 -20.75 -8.34 2.89
CA GLU A 108 -20.47 -9.64 2.29
C GLU A 108 -20.43 -9.52 0.76
N GLU A 109 -21.38 -8.79 0.17
CA GLU A 109 -21.41 -8.51 -1.27
C GLU A 109 -20.20 -7.67 -1.71
N TYR A 110 -19.83 -6.66 -0.91
CA TYR A 110 -18.71 -5.78 -1.25
C TYR A 110 -17.38 -6.55 -1.19
N ILE A 111 -17.15 -7.30 -0.11
CA ILE A 111 -15.92 -8.08 0.09
C ILE A 111 -15.85 -9.24 -0.91
N GLY A 112 -16.96 -9.92 -1.19
CA GLY A 112 -17.01 -11.00 -2.19
C GLY A 112 -16.71 -10.51 -3.61
N LYS A 113 -17.02 -9.25 -3.93
CA LYS A 113 -16.67 -8.63 -5.23
C LYS A 113 -15.22 -8.13 -5.31
N HIS A 114 -14.65 -7.70 -4.18
CA HIS A 114 -13.32 -7.06 -4.14
C HIS A 114 -12.22 -7.95 -3.53
N SER A 115 -12.55 -9.21 -3.20
CA SER A 115 -11.60 -10.19 -2.68
C SER A 115 -12.03 -11.60 -3.09
N MET A 116 -11.17 -12.59 -2.91
CA MET A 116 -11.50 -14.00 -3.14
C MET A 116 -12.18 -14.67 -1.94
N ALA A 117 -12.78 -13.89 -1.03
CA ALA A 117 -13.42 -14.43 0.17
C ALA A 117 -14.76 -15.10 -0.15
N LEU A 118 -14.97 -16.31 0.37
CA LEU A 118 -16.24 -17.03 0.34
C LEU A 118 -16.90 -16.91 1.72
N PHE A 119 -18.21 -16.62 1.73
CA PHE A 119 -18.97 -16.46 2.97
C PHE A 119 -19.88 -17.68 3.21
N SER A 120 -19.81 -18.22 4.42
CA SER A 120 -20.80 -19.17 4.96
C SER A 120 -21.48 -18.55 6.17
N HIS A 121 -22.73 -18.94 6.44
CA HIS A 121 -23.46 -18.49 7.61
C HIS A 121 -23.31 -19.53 8.72
N GLY A 122 -22.84 -19.10 9.89
CA GLY A 122 -22.73 -19.92 11.10
C GLY A 122 -23.40 -19.21 12.29
N VAL A 123 -23.70 -19.97 13.34
CA VAL A 123 -24.26 -19.44 14.59
C VAL A 123 -23.17 -19.49 15.66
N CYS A 124 -22.86 -18.35 16.30
CA CYS A 124 -21.90 -18.35 17.40
C CYS A 124 -22.51 -18.97 18.67
N PRO A 125 -21.70 -19.50 19.60
CA PRO A 125 -22.21 -20.14 20.82
C PRO A 125 -23.15 -19.25 21.63
N GLU A 126 -22.89 -17.94 21.68
CA GLU A 126 -23.75 -16.97 22.39
C GLU A 126 -25.15 -16.86 21.78
N CYS A 127 -25.23 -16.81 20.45
CA CYS A 127 -26.52 -16.75 19.74
C CYS A 127 -27.28 -18.07 19.88
N PHE A 128 -26.56 -19.20 19.86
CA PHE A 128 -27.17 -20.52 20.09
C PHE A 128 -27.77 -20.62 21.50
N GLU A 129 -27.03 -20.16 22.52
CA GLU A 129 -27.48 -20.20 23.91
C GLU A 129 -28.66 -19.23 24.16
N LYS A 130 -28.69 -18.07 23.50
CA LYS A 130 -29.85 -17.16 23.55
C LYS A 130 -31.09 -17.77 22.90
N ALA A 131 -30.95 -18.35 21.71
CA ALA A 131 -32.05 -19.02 21.02
C ALA A 131 -32.59 -20.22 21.81
N ALA A 132 -31.72 -20.92 22.56
CA ALA A 132 -32.12 -22.00 23.45
C ALA A 132 -32.78 -21.53 24.76
N LYS A 133 -32.56 -20.26 25.17
CA LYS A 133 -33.20 -19.66 26.35
C LYS A 133 -34.50 -18.95 26.01
N GLU A 134 -34.65 -18.50 24.76
CA GLU A 134 -35.90 -17.94 24.20
C GLU A 134 -36.83 -19.08 23.74
N ASP A 135 -37.20 -19.97 24.66
CA ASP A 135 -38.29 -20.91 24.43
C ASP A 135 -39.61 -20.15 24.33
N VAL A 136 -40.15 -20.13 23.11
CA VAL A 136 -41.52 -19.75 22.77
C VAL A 136 -42.51 -20.59 23.59
N PRO A 137 -43.57 -20.00 24.18
CA PRO A 137 -44.68 -20.78 24.69
C PRO A 137 -45.40 -21.47 23.52
N GLY A 138 -45.03 -22.72 23.25
CA GLY A 138 -45.78 -23.68 22.42
C GLY A 138 -45.26 -23.86 20.99
N GLY A 139 -44.71 -25.04 20.68
CA GLY A 139 -44.49 -25.44 19.29
C GLY A 139 -43.54 -26.62 19.06
N SER A 140 -43.97 -27.84 19.37
CA SER A 140 -43.67 -29.11 18.67
C SER A 140 -42.32 -29.22 17.94
N GLY A 141 -41.36 -29.91 18.56
CA GLY A 141 -40.14 -30.37 17.91
C GLY A 141 -40.42 -31.19 16.64
N LYS A 142 -39.83 -30.77 15.52
CA LYS A 142 -39.58 -31.63 14.37
C LYS A 142 -38.11 -31.53 14.02
N GLY A 143 -37.44 -32.69 14.04
CA GLY A 143 -36.02 -32.84 13.79
C GLY A 143 -35.59 -32.28 12.44
N VAL A 144 -34.40 -31.71 12.43
CA VAL A 144 -33.68 -31.29 11.22
C VAL A 144 -33.15 -32.54 10.52
N PRO A 145 -33.45 -32.79 9.23
CA PRO A 145 -32.79 -33.85 8.48
C PRO A 145 -31.38 -33.39 8.11
N GLN A 146 -30.38 -34.21 8.45
CA GLN A 146 -29.03 -34.08 7.93
C GLN A 146 -29.00 -34.61 6.49
N SER A 147 -28.52 -33.79 5.55
CA SER A 147 -28.17 -34.17 4.18
C SER A 147 -26.75 -33.76 3.88
#